data_AF-A0A6J4TYS3-F1
#
_entry.id   AF-A0A6J4TYS3-F1
#
_cell.length_a   1.000
_cell.length_b   1.000
_cell.length_c   1.000
_cell.angle_alpha   90.00
_cell.angle_beta   90.00
_cell.angle_gamma   90.00
#
_symmetry.space_group_name_H-M   'P 1'
#
loop_
_entity.id
_entity.type
_entity.pdbx_description
1 polymer ?
#
loop_
_entity_poly.entity_id
_entity_poly.type
_entity_poly.pdbx_seq_one_letter_code
_entity_poly.pdbx_strand_id
1 'polypeptide(L)'
;MLDLVSAGALLAAPKLFGLDDEPRASSVLRAAGGGALAYSMLTDYEFGLVRVLPMRAHLALDAASGAFLASSPWLLGFAENGPRYWVPHVLMGAGEVLAALTTRTR
;
A
#
# COMPACT_ATOMS: atom_id res chain seq x y z
N MET A 1 -1.19 13.01 5.49
CA MET A 1 -1.00 12.48 6.87
C MET A 1 -1.25 10.99 6.99
N LEU A 2 -2.35 10.44 6.43
CA LEU A 2 -2.61 9.00 6.49
C LEU A 2 -1.53 8.19 5.74
N ASP A 3 -1.08 8.64 4.57
CA ASP A 3 -0.17 7.86 3.72
C ASP A 3 1.23 7.64 4.32
N LEU A 4 1.76 8.62 5.07
CA LEU A 4 3.05 8.47 5.77
C LEU A 4 2.97 7.45 6.90
N VAL A 5 1.82 7.42 7.60
CA VAL A 5 1.53 6.46 8.65
C VAL A 5 1.31 5.07 8.05
N SER A 6 0.53 4.97 6.97
CA SER A 6 0.30 3.73 6.22
C SER A 6 1.60 3.16 5.67
N ALA A 7 2.45 3.99 5.09
CA ALA A 7 3.75 3.59 4.57
C ALA A 7 4.71 3.12 5.66
N GLY A 8 4.78 3.82 6.79
CA GLY A 8 5.55 3.38 7.96
C GLY A 8 5.05 2.04 8.50
N ALA A 9 3.72 1.86 8.55
CA ALA A 9 3.09 0.60 8.94
C ALA A 9 3.41 -0.54 7.96
N LEU A 10 3.35 -0.30 6.65
CA LEU A 10 3.70 -1.27 5.61
C LEU A 10 5.18 -1.68 5.64
N LEU A 11 6.09 -0.74 5.92
CA LEU A 11 7.51 -1.04 6.09
C LEU A 11 7.81 -1.85 7.35
N ALA A 12 7.06 -1.60 8.43
CA ALA A 12 7.20 -2.32 9.70
C ALA A 12 6.44 -3.66 9.71
N ALA A 13 5.41 -3.82 8.88
CA ALA A 13 4.51 -4.98 8.84
C ALA A 13 5.24 -6.32 8.66
N PRO A 14 6.23 -6.48 7.76
CA PRO A 14 6.95 -7.74 7.61
C PRO A 14 7.59 -8.22 8.91
N LYS A 15 8.18 -7.28 9.66
CA LYS A 15 8.85 -7.56 10.94
C LYS A 15 7.87 -7.77 12.08
N LEU A 16 6.76 -7.01 12.10
CA LEU A 16 5.68 -7.14 13.07
C LEU A 16 4.92 -8.46 12.95
N PHE A 17 4.71 -8.94 11.73
CA PHE A 17 3.95 -10.16 11.45
C PHE A 17 4.82 -11.39 11.20
N GLY A 18 6.15 -11.28 11.36
CA GLY A 18 7.08 -12.40 11.17
C GLY A 18 7.04 -12.97 9.76
N LEU A 19 6.90 -12.11 8.75
CA LEU A 19 6.86 -12.48 7.33
C LEU A 19 8.26 -12.65 6.73
N ASP A 20 9.32 -12.43 7.51
CA ASP A 20 10.71 -12.52 7.06
C ASP A 20 11.09 -13.93 6.56
N ASP A 21 10.34 -14.95 6.99
CA ASP A 21 10.46 -16.34 6.51
C ASP A 21 10.06 -16.50 5.03
N GLU A 22 9.28 -15.58 4.48
CA GLU A 22 8.80 -15.60 3.09
C GLU A 22 9.23 -14.32 2.36
N PRO A 23 10.36 -14.38 1.61
CA PRO A 23 10.93 -13.21 0.95
C PRO A 23 9.96 -12.52 -0.03
N ARG A 24 9.04 -13.27 -0.65
CA ARG A 24 8.03 -12.75 -1.58
C ARG A 24 6.95 -11.94 -0.87
N ALA A 25 6.45 -12.41 0.27
CA ALA A 25 5.45 -11.69 1.05
C ALA A 25 6.04 -10.40 1.65
N SER A 26 7.27 -10.49 2.16
CA SER A 26 8.00 -9.36 2.73
C SER A 26 8.38 -8.29 1.71
N SER A 27 8.84 -8.68 0.51
CA SER A 27 9.25 -7.73 -0.53
C SER A 27 8.08 -6.92 -1.07
N VAL A 28 6.89 -7.53 -1.18
CA VAL A 28 5.68 -6.85 -1.64
C VAL A 28 5.24 -5.75 -0.69
N LEU A 29 5.20 -6.01 0.62
CA LEU A 29 4.84 -4.99 1.62
C LEU A 29 5.89 -3.87 1.68
N ARG A 30 7.18 -4.22 1.58
CA ARG A 30 8.26 -3.22 1.53
C ARG A 30 8.19 -2.37 0.26
N ALA A 31 7.89 -2.99 -0.89
CA ALA A 31 7.73 -2.30 -2.16
C ALA A 31 6.48 -1.42 -2.19
N ALA A 32 5.36 -1.89 -1.64
CA ALA A 32 4.12 -1.11 -1.50
C ALA A 32 4.34 0.08 -0.56
N GLY A 33 4.93 -0.15 0.63
CA GLY A 33 5.25 0.93 1.57
C GLY A 33 6.27 1.94 1.01
N GLY A 34 7.32 1.46 0.33
CA GLY A 34 8.31 2.31 -0.32
C GLY A 34 7.74 3.09 -1.51
N GLY A 35 6.88 2.45 -2.31
CA GLY A 35 6.16 3.08 -3.42
C GLY A 35 5.19 4.14 -2.94
N ALA A 36 4.43 3.85 -1.88
CA ALA A 36 3.57 4.81 -1.20
C ALA A 36 4.38 6.00 -0.66
N LEU A 37 5.53 5.80 0.00
CA LEU A 37 6.41 6.92 0.39
C LEU A 37 6.88 7.73 -0.81
N ALA A 38 7.41 7.07 -1.84
CA ALA A 38 7.98 7.75 -3.01
C ALA A 38 6.90 8.58 -3.72
N TYR A 39 5.72 8.00 -3.90
CA TYR A 39 4.59 8.64 -4.55
C TYR A 39 3.96 9.75 -3.66
N SER A 40 3.83 9.55 -2.34
CA SER A 40 3.36 10.59 -1.41
C SER A 40 4.34 11.76 -1.30
N MET A 41 5.66 11.50 -1.37
CA MET A 41 6.68 12.56 -1.48
C MET A 41 6.62 13.28 -2.82
N LEU A 42 6.17 12.61 -3.88
CA LEU A 42 5.96 13.21 -5.19
C LEU A 42 4.63 13.97 -5.32
N THR A 43 3.62 13.67 -4.50
CA THR A 43 2.23 14.02 -4.86
C THR A 43 1.48 14.96 -3.91
N ASP A 44 1.78 15.05 -2.60
CA ASP A 44 1.54 16.30 -1.83
C ASP A 44 1.96 16.18 -0.36
N TYR A 45 2.92 17.02 0.05
CA TYR A 45 2.99 17.60 1.39
C TYR A 45 3.32 19.09 1.17
N GLU A 46 2.87 19.99 2.04
CA GLU A 46 2.83 21.47 1.89
C GLU A 46 4.12 22.23 1.41
N PHE A 47 5.20 21.52 1.05
CA PHE A 47 6.42 22.02 0.39
C PHE A 47 6.86 21.21 -0.86
N GLY A 48 5.97 20.41 -1.47
CA GLY A 48 6.25 19.64 -2.68
C GLY A 48 6.44 20.54 -3.91
N LEU A 49 7.61 20.46 -4.54
CA LEU A 49 8.10 21.40 -5.55
C LEU A 49 7.22 21.53 -6.81
N VAL A 50 6.27 20.63 -7.09
CA VAL A 50 5.35 20.75 -8.24
C VAL A 50 3.97 20.09 -7.97
N ARG A 51 2.90 20.88 -7.92
CA ARG A 51 1.49 20.41 -7.96
C ARG A 51 1.16 19.85 -9.35
N VAL A 52 1.43 18.57 -9.63
CA VAL A 52 1.16 17.98 -10.95
C VAL A 52 -0.08 17.10 -10.98
N LEU A 53 -0.38 16.35 -9.91
CA LEU A 53 -1.46 15.36 -9.91
C LEU A 53 -2.73 15.90 -9.19
N PRO A 54 -3.88 15.98 -9.89
CA PRO A 54 -5.13 16.31 -9.24
C PRO A 54 -5.53 15.21 -8.25
N MET A 55 -6.21 15.56 -7.15
CA MET A 55 -6.65 14.60 -6.12
C MET A 55 -7.41 13.37 -6.67
N ARG A 56 -8.11 13.52 -7.80
CA ARG A 56 -8.76 12.41 -8.50
C ARG A 56 -7.78 11.34 -8.97
N ALA A 57 -6.62 11.76 -9.48
CA ALA A 57 -5.56 10.86 -9.90
C ALA A 57 -4.84 10.23 -8.70
N HIS A 58 -4.74 10.95 -7.58
CA HIS A 58 -4.23 10.37 -6.33
C HIS A 58 -5.10 9.23 -5.81
N LEU A 59 -6.41 9.46 -5.72
CA LEU A 59 -7.34 8.41 -5.33
C LEU A 59 -7.37 7.24 -6.32
N ALA A 60 -7.16 7.49 -7.62
CA ALA A 60 -7.04 6.43 -8.61
C ALA A 60 -5.78 5.58 -8.38
N LEU A 61 -4.66 6.19 -8.01
CA LEU A 61 -3.42 5.50 -7.68
C LEU A 61 -3.53 4.72 -6.36
N ASP A 62 -4.17 5.28 -5.34
CA ASP A 62 -4.45 4.59 -4.09
C ASP A 62 -5.36 3.36 -4.31
N ALA A 63 -6.41 3.51 -5.12
CA ALA A 63 -7.30 2.40 -5.47
C ALA A 63 -6.56 1.32 -6.28
N ALA A 64 -5.70 1.70 -7.22
CA ALA A 64 -4.90 0.77 -8.01
C ALA A 64 -3.86 0.03 -7.15
N SER A 65 -3.16 0.76 -6.27
CA SER A 65 -2.21 0.22 -5.30
C SER A 65 -2.89 -0.76 -4.36
N GLY A 66 -4.01 -0.37 -3.75
CA GLY A 66 -4.75 -1.22 -2.82
C GLY A 66 -5.28 -2.49 -3.48
N ALA A 67 -5.77 -2.40 -4.72
CA ALA A 67 -6.21 -3.56 -5.50
C ALA A 67 -5.04 -4.51 -5.83
N PHE A 68 -3.88 -3.95 -6.21
CA PHE A 68 -2.66 -4.74 -6.43
C PHE A 68 -2.20 -5.41 -5.15
N LEU A 69 -2.14 -4.67 -4.04
CA LEU A 69 -1.73 -5.21 -2.74
C LEU A 69 -2.65 -6.34 -2.29
N ALA A 70 -3.96 -6.16 -2.43
CA ALA A 70 -4.94 -7.19 -2.08
C ALA A 70 -4.79 -8.44 -2.95
N SER A 71 -4.51 -8.31 -4.25
CA SER A 71 -4.37 -9.45 -5.17
C SER A 71 -2.96 -10.08 -5.19
N SER A 72 -1.96 -9.38 -4.68
CA SER A 72 -0.55 -9.78 -4.70
C SER A 72 -0.26 -11.19 -4.13
N PRO A 73 -0.95 -11.71 -3.09
CA PRO A 73 -0.68 -13.05 -2.58
C PRO A 73 -0.93 -14.16 -3.58
N TRP A 74 -1.96 -14.01 -4.41
CA TRP A 74 -2.30 -14.97 -5.45
C TRP A 74 -1.46 -14.75 -6.70
N LEU A 75 -1.25 -13.50 -7.10
CA LEU A 75 -0.45 -13.18 -8.30
C LEU A 75 1.01 -13.64 -8.17
N LEU A 76 1.55 -13.61 -6.96
CA LEU A 76 2.96 -13.94 -6.69
C LEU A 76 3.14 -15.29 -5.98
N GLY A 77 2.04 -16.02 -5.78
CA GLY A 77 2.03 -17.41 -5.32
C GLY A 77 2.45 -17.63 -3.86
N PHE A 78 2.34 -16.63 -2.99
CA PHE A 78 2.60 -16.78 -1.55
C PHE A 78 1.32 -17.00 -0.72
N ALA A 79 0.14 -16.98 -1.35
CA ALA A 79 -1.13 -17.33 -0.69
C ALA A 79 -1.16 -18.78 -0.19
N GLU A 80 -0.49 -19.70 -0.90
CA GLU A 80 -0.45 -21.13 -0.58
C GLU A 80 0.39 -21.45 0.67
N ASN A 81 1.28 -20.52 1.06
CA ASN A 81 2.18 -20.71 2.20
C ASN A 81 1.45 -20.53 3.56
N GLY A 82 0.19 -20.11 3.52
CA GLY A 82 -0.71 -20.09 4.67
C GLY A 82 -1.34 -18.72 4.97
N PRO A 83 -2.37 -18.67 5.83
CA PRO A 83 -3.15 -17.47 6.10
C PRO A 83 -2.33 -16.27 6.56
N ARG A 84 -1.23 -16.51 7.29
CA ARG A 84 -0.33 -15.46 7.77
C ARG A 84 0.24 -14.58 6.65
N TYR A 85 0.40 -15.13 5.45
CA TYR A 85 1.07 -14.45 4.34
C TYR A 85 0.15 -13.65 3.44
N TRP A 86 -1.15 -13.97 3.37
CA TRP A 86 -2.08 -13.25 2.50
C TRP A 86 -3.02 -12.31 3.27
N VAL A 87 -3.35 -12.62 4.53
CA VAL A 87 -4.30 -11.82 5.33
C VAL A 87 -3.85 -10.36 5.49
N PRO A 88 -2.58 -10.04 5.87
CA PRO A 88 -2.15 -8.66 6.01
C PRO A 88 -2.27 -7.85 4.72
N HIS A 89 -1.88 -8.45 3.58
CA HIS A 89 -1.95 -7.81 2.26
C HIS A 89 -3.37 -7.52 1.83
N VAL A 90 -4.29 -8.47 2.04
CA VAL A 90 -5.71 -8.28 1.73
C VAL A 90 -6.34 -7.21 2.61
N LEU A 91 -6.07 -7.24 3.92
CA LEU A 91 -6.63 -6.25 4.86
C LEU A 91 -6.13 -4.84 4.54
N MET A 92 -4.83 -4.66 4.32
CA MET A 92 -4.25 -3.36 3.99
C MET A 92 -4.72 -2.87 2.61
N GLY A 93 -4.69 -3.74 1.59
CA GLY A 93 -5.13 -3.39 0.24
C GLY A 93 -6.62 -3.05 0.16
N ALA A 94 -7.47 -3.81 0.85
CA ALA A 94 -8.90 -3.50 0.95
C ALA A 94 -9.14 -2.17 1.69
N GLY A 95 -8.37 -1.89 2.75
CA GLY A 95 -8.41 -0.63 3.48
C GLY A 95 -8.07 0.57 2.60
N GLU A 96 -7.01 0.47 1.79
CA GLU A 96 -6.61 1.51 0.82
C GLU A 96 -7.70 1.76 -0.22
N VAL A 97 -8.27 0.70 -0.81
CA VAL A 97 -9.37 0.85 -1.80
C VAL A 97 -10.60 1.49 -1.17
N LEU A 98 -10.99 1.08 0.04
CA LEU A 98 -12.15 1.65 0.74
C LEU A 98 -11.91 3.12 1.07
N ALA A 99 -10.72 3.48 1.55
CA ALA A 99 -10.35 4.87 1.79
C ALA A 99 -10.43 5.70 0.50
N ALA A 100 -9.90 5.17 -0.61
CA ALA A 100 -9.94 5.84 -1.91
C ALA A 100 -11.38 6.07 -2.41
N LEU A 101 -12.26 5.07 -2.28
CA LEU A 101 -13.66 5.14 -2.74
C LEU A 101 -14.55 6.01 -1.85
N THR A 102 -14.28 6.05 -0.55
CA THR A 102 -15.09 6.84 0.41
C THR A 102 -14.65 8.30 0.49
N THR A 103 -13.44 8.61 0.01
CA THR A 103 -12.93 9.98 -0.03
C THR A 103 -13.59 10.77 -1.16
N ARG A 104 -14.44 11.73 -0.80
CA ARG A 104 -15.06 12.65 -1.76
C ARG A 104 -14.08 13.74 -2.16
N THR A 105 -13.74 13.80 -3.45
CA THR A 105 -13.10 14.99 -4.05
C THR A 105 -14.18 16.03 -4.32
N ARG A 106 -14.13 17.17 -3.61
CA ARG A 106 -14.94 18.36 -3.96
C ARG A 106 -14.30 19.11 -5.12
#